data_AF-A0A4Q8TBN5-F1
#
_entry.id   AF-A0A4Q8TBN5-F1
#
_cell.length_a   1.000
_cell.length_b   1.000
_cell.length_c   1.000
_cell.angle_alpha   90.00
_cell.angle_beta   90.00
_cell.angle_gamma   90.00
#
_symmetry.space_group_name_H-M   'P 1'
#
loop_
_entity.id
_entity.type
_entity.pdbx_description
1 polymer ?
#
loop_
_entity_poly.entity_id
_entity_poly.type
_entity_poly.pdbx_seq_one_letter_code
_entity_poly.pdbx_strand_id
1 'polypeptide(L)'
;MNDWVIFHHEDDAKTSVEYDWAWIDTLIARLVELQAVEKKSSHTDALAGCIEELEHAISSALSHGVSVRAIGVRTNLSQSDVARIRDTGRLYER
;
A
#
# COMPACT_ATOMS: atom_id res chain seq x y z
N MET A 1 -11.14 -13.87 -7.88
CA MET A 1 -10.73 -13.57 -6.49
C MET A 1 -9.22 -13.48 -6.50
N ASN A 2 -8.67 -12.26 -6.39
CA ASN A 2 -7.22 -12.05 -6.38
C ASN A 2 -6.75 -12.08 -4.91
N ASP A 3 -6.03 -13.14 -4.57
CA ASP A 3 -5.30 -13.33 -3.31
C ASP A 3 -4.17 -12.29 -3.23
N TRP A 4 -4.35 -11.25 -2.41
CA TRP A 4 -3.25 -10.37 -2.02
C TRP A 4 -2.50 -11.08 -0.88
N VAL A 5 -1.36 -11.68 -1.22
CA VAL A 5 -0.45 -12.33 -0.24
C VAL A 5 0.67 -11.35 0.07
N ILE A 6 0.74 -10.92 1.33
CA ILE A 6 1.84 -10.10 1.85
C ILE A 6 3.07 -11.02 2.01
N PHE A 7 4.01 -10.95 1.06
CA PHE A 7 5.30 -11.64 1.12
C PHE A 7 6.35 -10.86 1.93
N HIS A 8 6.84 -11.42 3.04
CA HIS A 8 8.02 -10.89 3.74
C HIS A 8 9.26 -11.01 2.84
N HIS A 9 9.93 -9.90 2.53
CA HIS A 9 11.23 -9.90 1.85
C HIS A 9 12.25 -9.09 2.62
N GLU A 10 13.47 -9.65 2.73
CA GLU A 10 14.58 -9.11 3.49
C GLU A 10 15.17 -7.83 2.87
N ASP A 11 15.66 -7.00 3.79
CA ASP A 11 16.06 -5.60 3.70
C ASP A 11 17.18 -5.33 2.69
N ASP A 12 16.98 -4.34 1.81
CA ASP A 12 18.02 -3.88 0.86
C ASP A 12 18.11 -2.35 0.91
N ALA A 13 18.87 -1.89 1.91
CA ALA A 13 19.18 -0.52 2.22
C ALA A 13 20.04 0.14 1.12
N LYS A 14 19.44 1.00 0.29
CA LYS A 14 20.12 2.14 -0.39
C LYS A 14 19.14 2.93 -1.27
N THR A 15 18.42 3.86 -0.64
CA THR A 15 17.99 5.18 -1.16
C THR A 15 16.94 5.71 -0.20
N SER A 16 17.38 6.22 0.96
CA SER A 16 16.46 6.83 1.92
C SER A 16 16.24 8.29 1.51
N VAL A 17 15.25 8.51 0.65
CA VAL A 17 14.52 9.79 0.71
C VAL A 17 13.93 9.83 2.12
N GLU A 18 14.25 10.86 2.91
CA GLU A 18 13.63 11.09 4.20
C GLU A 18 12.15 11.45 3.96
N TYR A 19 11.33 10.41 3.88
CA TYR A 19 9.88 10.50 3.75
C TYR A 19 9.25 10.09 5.08
N ASP A 20 8.24 10.84 5.52
CA ASP A 20 7.50 10.48 6.72
C ASP A 20 6.59 9.29 6.42
N TRP A 21 7.01 8.11 6.86
CA TRP A 21 6.30 6.85 6.63
C TRP A 21 5.15 6.61 7.60
N ALA A 22 5.04 7.41 8.66
CA ALA A 22 4.10 7.17 9.75
C ALA A 22 2.65 7.03 9.26
N TRP A 23 2.26 7.85 8.28
CA TRP A 23 0.92 7.77 7.70
C TRP A 23 0.68 6.48 6.90
N ILE A 24 1.63 6.08 6.06
CA ILE A 24 1.55 4.82 5.30
C ILE A 24 1.52 3.62 6.25
N ASP A 25 2.34 3.62 7.30
CA ASP A 25 2.38 2.56 8.31
C ASP A 25 1.04 2.43 9.05
N THR A 26 0.43 3.56 9.39
CA THR A 26 -0.90 3.59 10.04
C THR A 26 -1.97 2.98 9.14
N LEU A 27 -1.95 3.31 7.85
CA LEU A 27 -2.91 2.75 6.89
C LEU A 27 -2.72 1.25 6.69
N ILE A 28 -1.47 0.75 6.64
CA ILE A 28 -1.18 -0.68 6.55
C ILE A 28 -1.70 -1.42 7.79
N ALA A 29 -1.42 -0.90 8.99
CA ALA A 29 -1.91 -1.52 10.23
C ALA A 29 -3.44 -1.62 10.25
N ARG A 30 -4.13 -0.53 9.88
CA ARG A 30 -5.59 -0.48 9.78
C ARG A 30 -6.13 -1.45 8.73
N LEU A 31 -5.44 -1.59 7.59
CA LEU A 31 -5.81 -2.51 6.52
C LEU A 31 -5.74 -3.96 7.02
N VAL A 32 -4.67 -4.34 7.72
CA VAL A 32 -4.51 -5.68 8.33
C VAL A 32 -5.63 -5.96 9.35
N GLU A 33 -5.97 -4.98 10.20
CA GLU A 33 -7.08 -5.11 11.16
C GLU A 33 -8.43 -5.31 10.44
N LEU A 34 -8.72 -4.50 9.41
CA LEU A 34 -9.95 -4.59 8.64
C LEU A 34 -10.07 -5.94 7.91
N GLN A 35 -8.96 -6.44 7.36
CA GLN A 35 -8.92 -7.74 6.67
C GLN A 35 -9.09 -8.92 7.64
N ALA A 36 -8.58 -8.80 8.87
CA ALA A 36 -8.81 -9.78 9.92
C ALA A 36 -10.29 -9.83 10.35
N VAL A 37 -10.98 -8.68 10.33
CA VAL A 37 -12.40 -8.54 10.69
C VAL A 37 -13.33 -8.95 9.54
N GLU A 38 -12.96 -8.73 8.28
CA GLU A 38 -13.79 -9.01 7.11
C GLU A 38 -14.17 -10.49 6.93
N LYS A 39 -13.43 -11.43 7.55
CA LYS A 39 -13.84 -12.83 7.63
C LYS A 39 -15.21 -13.05 8.31
N LYS A 40 -15.83 -12.00 8.90
CA LYS A 40 -17.13 -12.05 9.59
C LYS A 40 -18.25 -11.15 8.99
N SER A 41 -18.10 -10.61 7.78
CA SER A 41 -19.12 -9.86 7.02
C SER A 41 -19.29 -8.35 7.36
N SER A 42 -19.69 -7.58 6.33
CA SER A 42 -20.11 -6.16 6.29
C SER A 42 -19.07 -5.01 6.26
N HIS A 43 -17.76 -5.25 6.33
CA HIS A 43 -16.76 -4.16 6.42
C HIS A 43 -16.11 -3.76 5.08
N THR A 44 -16.69 -4.19 3.96
CA THR A 44 -16.13 -4.00 2.62
C THR A 44 -15.97 -2.53 2.24
N ASP A 45 -16.86 -1.64 2.69
CA ASP A 45 -16.73 -0.19 2.46
C ASP A 45 -15.57 0.43 3.26
N ALA A 46 -15.35 -0.02 4.51
CA ALA A 46 -14.24 0.45 5.33
C ALA A 46 -12.90 -0.05 4.79
N LEU A 47 -12.86 -1.30 4.31
CA LEU A 47 -11.68 -1.82 3.62
C LEU A 47 -11.41 -1.03 2.34
N ALA A 48 -12.42 -0.81 1.50
CA ALA A 48 -12.28 -0.07 0.24
C ALA A 48 -11.80 1.36 0.48
N GLY A 49 -12.32 2.04 1.50
CA GLY A 49 -11.85 3.38 1.89
C GLY A 49 -10.40 3.37 2.36
N CYS A 50 -9.99 2.38 3.16
CA CYS A 50 -8.60 2.26 3.62
C CYS A 50 -7.62 1.98 2.46
N ILE A 51 -8.06 1.23 1.44
CA ILE A 51 -7.28 0.99 0.21
C ILE A 51 -7.11 2.31 -0.56
N GLU A 52 -8.18 3.08 -0.75
CA GLU A 52 -8.13 4.37 -1.45
C GLU A 52 -7.22 5.39 -0.73
N GLU A 53 -7.27 5.44 0.61
CA GLU A 53 -6.34 6.26 1.40
C GLU A 53 -4.88 5.83 1.20
N LEU A 54 -4.62 4.52 1.11
CA LEU A 54 -3.28 3.97 0.87
C LEU A 54 -2.77 4.28 -0.54
N GLU A 55 -3.62 4.15 -1.57
CA GLU A 55 -3.29 4.51 -2.95
C GLU A 55 -2.91 6.00 -3.07
N HIS A 56 -3.65 6.86 -2.36
CA HIS A 56 -3.36 8.29 -2.32
C HIS A 56 -2.03 8.58 -1.62
N ALA A 57 -1.77 7.93 -0.48
CA ALA A 57 -0.52 8.08 0.26
C ALA A 57 0.69 7.60 -0.56
N ILE A 58 0.54 6.50 -1.31
CA ILE A 58 1.57 5.99 -2.23
C ILE A 58 1.82 6.98 -3.37
N SER A 59 0.76 7.52 -3.98
CA SER A 59 0.87 8.53 -5.05
C SER A 59 1.58 9.80 -4.57
N SER A 60 1.30 10.23 -3.34
CA SER A 60 1.98 11.35 -2.68
C SER A 60 3.47 11.05 -2.45
N ALA A 61 3.81 9.86 -1.94
CA ALA A 61 5.20 9.44 -1.76
C ALA A 61 5.98 9.43 -3.09
N LEU A 62 5.38 8.88 -4.16
CA LEU A 62 5.96 8.89 -5.51
C LEU A 62 6.21 10.32 -6.01
N SER A 63 5.26 11.24 -5.76
CA SER A 63 5.37 12.66 -6.15
C SER A 63 6.49 13.38 -5.38
N HIS A 64 6.78 12.96 -4.14
CA HIS A 64 7.91 13.43 -3.35
C HIS A 64 9.25 12.78 -3.72
N GLY A 65 9.28 11.96 -4.78
CA GLY A 65 10.51 11.34 -5.28
C GLY A 65 10.88 10.02 -4.59
N VAL A 66 10.01 9.46 -3.75
CA VAL A 66 10.21 8.14 -3.18
C VAL A 66 10.16 7.10 -4.31
N SER A 67 11.12 6.19 -4.34
CA SER A 67 11.18 5.18 -5.39
C SER A 67 10.07 4.13 -5.26
N VAL A 68 9.60 3.62 -6.40
CA VAL A 68 8.68 2.46 -6.48
C VAL A 68 9.20 1.28 -5.65
N ARG A 69 10.52 1.06 -5.64
CA ARG A 69 11.17 0.00 -4.84
C ARG A 69 11.00 0.25 -3.34
N ALA A 70 11.28 1.46 -2.86
CA ALA A 70 11.17 1.79 -1.43
C ALA A 70 9.72 1.67 -0.93
N ILE A 71 8.75 2.12 -1.73
CA ILE A 71 7.33 1.95 -1.42
C ILE A 71 6.98 0.46 -1.39
N GLY A 72 7.35 -0.31 -2.41
CA GLY A 72 7.07 -1.74 -2.46
C GLY A 72 7.64 -2.51 -1.25
N VAL A 73 8.84 -2.17 -0.80
CA VAL A 73 9.44 -2.74 0.43
C VAL A 73 8.63 -2.35 1.67
N ARG A 74 8.21 -1.09 1.80
CA ARG A 74 7.51 -0.62 3.00
C ARG A 74 6.07 -1.08 3.08
N THR A 75 5.35 -1.07 1.96
CA THR A 75 3.93 -1.44 1.88
C THR A 75 3.72 -2.92 1.58
N ASN A 76 4.81 -3.65 1.31
CA ASN A 76 4.78 -5.04 0.90
C ASN A 76 3.96 -5.30 -0.38
N LEU A 77 3.90 -4.30 -1.26
CA LEU A 77 3.24 -4.39 -2.56
C LEU A 77 4.24 -4.84 -3.62
N SER A 78 3.76 -5.52 -4.65
CA SER A 78 4.61 -5.81 -5.80
C SER A 78 5.01 -4.51 -6.51
N GLN A 79 6.20 -4.48 -7.12
CA GLN A 79 6.63 -3.31 -7.89
C GLN A 79 5.66 -2.97 -9.01
N SER A 80 5.01 -3.99 -9.59
CA SER A 80 3.97 -3.82 -10.62
C SER A 80 2.73 -3.10 -10.07
N ASP A 81 2.32 -3.39 -8.84
CA ASP A 81 1.17 -2.73 -8.21
C ASP A 81 1.48 -1.28 -7.85
N VAL A 82 2.67 -1.02 -7.30
CA VAL A 82 3.11 0.36 -7.03
C VAL A 82 3.28 1.15 -8.34
N ALA A 83 3.82 0.53 -9.39
CA ALA A 83 3.89 1.15 -10.72
C ALA A 83 2.50 1.41 -11.31
N ARG A 84 1.53 0.50 -11.10
CA ARG A 84 0.14 0.74 -11.50
C ARG A 84 -0.45 1.93 -10.76
N ILE A 85 -0.30 2.04 -9.44
CA ILE A 85 -0.74 3.21 -8.68
C ILE A 85 -0.08 4.49 -9.20
N ARG A 86 1.21 4.46 -9.53
CA ARG A 86 1.89 5.61 -10.14
C ARG A 86 1.23 6.02 -11.47
N ASP A 87 0.89 5.05 -12.30
CA ASP A 87 0.46 5.29 -13.68
C ASP A 87 -1.06 5.56 -13.78
N THR A 88 -1.87 5.02 -12.88
CA THR A 88 -3.34 5.10 -12.92
C THR A 88 -3.98 5.73 -11.68
N GLY A 89 -3.20 5.94 -10.61
CA GLY A 89 -3.69 6.35 -9.30
C GLY A 89 -4.42 5.27 -8.52
N ARG A 90 -4.50 4.02 -9.03
CA ARG A 90 -5.34 2.95 -8.46
C ARG A 90 -4.71 1.56 -8.57
N LEU A 91 -5.01 0.68 -7.62
CA LEU A 91 -4.65 -0.74 -7.63
C LEU A 91 -5.52 -1.57 -8.58
N TYR A 92 -6.79 -1.20 -8.75
CA TYR A 92 -7.77 -1.93 -9.55
C TYR A 92 -8.61 -1.02 -10.45
N GLU A 93 -8.96 -1.52 -11.65
CA GLU A 93 -10.04 -0.96 -12.47
C GLU A 93 -11.39 -1.39 -11.87
N ARG A 94 -12.27 -0.42 -11.58
CA ARG A 94 -13.59 -0.65 -10.98
C ARG A 94 -14.62 -1.04 -12.04
#